data_AF-A0A4P9WZY7-F1
#
_entry.id   AF-A0A4P9WZY7-F1
#
_cell.length_a   1.000
_cell.length_b   1.000
_cell.length_c   1.000
_cell.angle_alpha   90.00
_cell.angle_beta   90.00
_cell.angle_gamma   90.00
#
_symmetry.space_group_name_H-M   'P 1'
#
loop_
_entity.id
_entity.type
_entity.pdbx_description
1 polymer ?
#
loop_
_entity_poly.entity_id
_entity_poly.type
_entity_poly.pdbx_seq_one_letter_code
_entity_poly.pdbx_strand_id
1 'polypeptide(L)'
;MACDGAAAATQAFVTVAGGPLRTDTCTNVQTRREWRTLSDSERRAYIAAVETIRKQPSVLGHSSRYDDIVGFHAEALALIHTSGTLVEKDKQGTQFLVWHRAYLRLYEEALQSVDPSVTLPYWEWSSDAQ
;
A
#
# COMPACT_ATOMS: atom_id res chain seq x y z
N MET A 1 -5.14 -6.10 4.25
CA MET A 1 -6.24 -6.25 5.24
C MET A 1 -6.95 -7.55 4.91
N ALA A 2 -6.59 -8.65 5.58
CA ALA A 2 -7.33 -9.89 5.47
C ALA A 2 -8.38 -9.91 6.58
N CYS A 3 -9.62 -9.60 6.22
CA CYS A 3 -10.77 -10.15 6.92
C CYS A 3 -11.05 -11.48 6.21
N ASP A 4 -10.68 -12.61 6.80
CA ASP A 4 -10.84 -13.90 6.14
C ASP A 4 -12.31 -14.16 5.82
N GLY A 5 -12.57 -14.34 4.54
CA GLY A 5 -13.87 -14.66 3.97
C GLY A 5 -13.67 -15.15 2.55
N ALA A 6 -13.30 -16.42 2.42
CA ALA A 6 -13.25 -17.07 1.11
C ALA A 6 -14.68 -17.13 0.54
N ALA A 7 -14.88 -16.59 -0.66
CA ALA A 7 -16.11 -16.80 -1.44
C ALA A 7 -15.72 -17.20 -2.86
N ALA A 8 -16.12 -18.40 -3.28
CA ALA A 8 -16.04 -18.85 -4.66
C ALA A 8 -16.97 -17.99 -5.53
N ALA A 9 -16.44 -17.49 -6.66
CA ALA A 9 -17.16 -16.58 -7.53
C ALA A 9 -18.21 -17.32 -8.37
N THR A 10 -19.49 -17.05 -8.10
CA THR A 10 -20.58 -17.22 -9.06
C THR A 10 -21.24 -15.86 -9.24
N GLN A 11 -21.41 -15.40 -10.48
CA GLN A 11 -22.03 -14.09 -10.76
C GLN A 11 -23.52 -14.14 -10.42
N ALA A 12 -23.89 -13.58 -9.28
CA ALA A 12 -25.25 -13.19 -8.95
C ALA A 12 -25.26 -11.68 -8.67
N PHE A 13 -26.21 -10.96 -9.25
CA PHE A 13 -26.45 -9.56 -8.91
C PHE A 13 -26.77 -9.47 -7.42
N VAL A 14 -25.86 -8.87 -6.65
CA VAL A 14 -26.05 -8.67 -5.21
C VAL A 14 -26.91 -7.41 -5.02
N THR A 15 -28.18 -7.61 -4.70
CA THR A 15 -28.97 -6.57 -4.04
C THR A 15 -28.34 -6.36 -2.66
N VAL A 16 -27.66 -5.23 -2.45
CA VAL A 16 -27.17 -4.86 -1.11
C VAL A 16 -28.39 -4.41 -0.31
N ALA A 17 -29.07 -5.35 0.33
CA ALA A 17 -29.95 -5.02 1.44
C ALA A 17 -29.10 -4.31 2.51
N GLY A 18 -29.57 -3.18 3.03
CA GLY A 18 -28.95 -2.50 4.17
C GLY A 18 -29.03 -3.38 5.41
N GLY A 19 -28.13 -4.36 5.50
CA GLY A 19 -27.93 -5.17 6.68
C GLY A 19 -27.39 -4.33 7.83
N PRO A 20 -27.53 -4.79 9.07
CA PRO A 20 -26.97 -4.10 10.23
C PRO A 20 -25.47 -3.87 10.01
N LEU A 21 -25.01 -2.66 10.35
CA LEU A 21 -23.59 -2.32 10.31
C LEU A 21 -22.83 -3.34 11.15
N ARG A 22 -21.83 -3.95 10.53
CA ARG A 22 -21.00 -4.99 11.16
C ARG A 22 -20.19 -4.32 12.29
N THR A 23 -20.52 -4.64 13.55
CA THR A 23 -19.81 -4.14 14.75
C THR A 23 -18.66 -5.05 15.19
N ASP A 24 -18.18 -5.91 14.28
CA ASP A 24 -17.05 -6.79 14.57
C ASP A 24 -15.82 -5.93 14.86
N THR A 25 -15.23 -6.14 16.04
CA THR A 25 -14.01 -5.43 16.43
C THR A 25 -12.85 -5.96 15.60
N CYS A 26 -12.15 -5.08 14.89
CA CYS A 26 -10.93 -5.45 14.20
C CYS A 26 -9.84 -5.80 15.22
N THR A 27 -9.38 -7.05 15.24
CA THR A 27 -8.45 -7.55 16.25
C THR A 27 -6.97 -7.29 15.94
N ASN A 28 -6.64 -6.99 14.67
CA ASN A 28 -5.27 -6.82 14.19
C ASN A 28 -5.10 -5.52 13.39
N VAL A 29 -5.54 -4.39 13.95
CA VAL A 29 -5.34 -3.08 13.33
C VAL A 29 -3.88 -2.66 13.48
N GLN A 30 -3.16 -2.65 12.36
CA GLN A 30 -1.80 -2.13 12.30
C GLN A 30 -1.83 -0.61 12.15
N THR A 31 -1.01 0.08 12.94
CA THR A 31 -0.92 1.55 12.95
C THR A 31 0.40 2.00 12.35
N ARG A 32 0.33 2.89 11.35
CA ARG A 32 1.48 3.61 10.80
C ARG A 32 1.84 4.75 11.75
N ARG A 33 3.10 4.80 12.20
CA ARG A 33 3.56 5.74 13.24
C ARG A 33 4.57 6.74 12.68
N GLU A 34 4.64 7.91 13.29
CA GLU A 34 5.64 8.93 12.98
C GLU A 34 7.04 8.37 13.26
N TRP A 35 7.96 8.49 12.30
CA TRP A 35 9.31 7.93 12.34
C TRP A 35 10.08 8.26 13.63
N ARG A 36 9.96 9.51 14.10
CA ARG A 36 10.64 9.98 15.33
C ARG A 36 10.14 9.29 16.59
N THR A 37 8.91 8.76 16.56
CA THR A 37 8.29 8.06 17.70
C THR A 37 8.61 6.57 17.75
N LEU A 38 9.20 6.02 16.69
CA LEU A 38 9.65 4.62 16.66
C LEU A 38 10.84 4.41 17.60
N SER A 39 10.85 3.26 18.28
CA SER A 39 12.02 2.74 18.97
C SER A 39 13.14 2.37 17.99
N ASP A 40 14.37 2.26 18.49
CA ASP A 40 15.51 1.88 17.66
C ASP A 40 15.37 0.47 17.07
N SER A 41 14.70 -0.44 17.78
CA SER A 41 14.38 -1.78 17.27
C SER A 41 13.38 -1.72 16.11
N GLU A 42 12.33 -0.90 16.22
CA GLU A 42 11.34 -0.73 15.14
C GLU A 42 11.99 -0.12 13.89
N ARG A 43 12.85 0.90 14.07
CA ARG A 43 13.62 1.50 12.96
C ARG A 43 14.52 0.48 12.28
N ARG A 44 15.27 -0.32 13.06
CA ARG A 44 16.13 -1.38 12.52
C ARG A 44 15.34 -2.45 11.79
N ALA A 45 14.19 -2.87 12.31
CA ALA A 45 13.32 -3.85 11.66
C ALA A 45 12.82 -3.34 10.30
N TYR A 46 12.35 -2.09 10.24
CA TYR A 46 11.96 -1.46 8.98
C TYR A 46 13.12 -1.40 7.97
N ILE A 47 14.30 -0.91 8.37
CA ILE A 47 15.47 -0.81 7.48
C ILE A 47 15.89 -2.20 6.98
N ALA A 48 15.94 -3.20 7.87
CA ALA A 48 16.28 -4.56 7.52
C ALA A 48 15.29 -5.18 6.52
N ALA A 49 13.99 -4.93 6.68
CA ALA A 49 12.97 -5.38 5.74
C ALA A 49 13.17 -4.75 4.35
N VAL A 50 13.45 -3.43 4.29
CA VAL A 50 13.74 -2.72 3.03
C VAL A 50 15.00 -3.29 2.36
N GLU A 51 16.09 -3.46 3.10
CA GLU A 51 17.31 -4.05 2.55
C GLU A 51 17.12 -5.49 2.06
N THR A 52 16.23 -6.24 2.71
CA THR A 52 15.92 -7.62 2.32
C THR A 52 15.19 -7.64 0.98
N ILE A 53 14.11 -6.86 0.80
CA ILE A 53 13.38 -6.85 -0.48
C ILE A 53 14.21 -6.28 -1.64
N ARG A 54 15.22 -5.44 -1.36
CA ARG A 54 16.20 -5.00 -2.38
C ARG A 54 17.14 -6.11 -2.86
N LYS A 55 17.33 -7.16 -2.06
CA LYS A 55 18.17 -8.32 -2.39
C LYS A 55 17.33 -9.50 -2.91
N GLN A 56 16.02 -9.51 -2.65
CA GLN A 56 15.13 -10.54 -3.15
C GLN A 56 14.97 -10.45 -4.67
N PRO A 57 14.84 -11.60 -5.36
CA PRO A 57 14.58 -11.62 -6.78
C PRO A 57 13.23 -10.96 -7.09
N SER A 58 13.17 -10.30 -8.24
CA SER A 58 11.94 -9.77 -8.81
C SER A 58 10.94 -10.90 -9.12
N VAL A 59 9.65 -10.57 -9.08
CA VAL A 59 8.56 -11.42 -9.61
C VAL A 59 7.90 -10.83 -10.86
N LEU A 60 8.29 -9.61 -11.27
CA LEU A 60 7.78 -8.93 -12.47
C LEU A 60 8.83 -8.77 -13.58
N GLY A 61 10.06 -9.29 -13.37
CA GLY A 61 11.15 -9.23 -14.35
C GLY A 61 12.12 -8.04 -14.21
N HIS A 62 12.03 -7.27 -13.12
CA HIS A 62 13.01 -6.24 -12.77
C HIS A 62 14.24 -6.83 -12.04
N SER A 63 15.15 -5.97 -11.57
CA SER A 63 16.40 -6.40 -10.92
C SER A 63 16.19 -6.94 -9.50
N SER A 64 15.15 -6.50 -8.78
CA SER A 64 14.85 -6.96 -7.42
C SER A 64 13.36 -6.81 -7.10
N ARG A 65 12.91 -7.40 -5.99
CA ARG A 65 11.55 -7.21 -5.49
C ARG A 65 11.26 -5.75 -5.14
N TYR A 66 12.25 -4.99 -4.70
CA TYR A 66 12.11 -3.54 -4.52
C TYR A 66 11.92 -2.82 -5.87
N ASP A 67 12.66 -3.22 -6.90
CA ASP A 67 12.55 -2.60 -8.23
C ASP A 67 11.22 -2.92 -8.91
N ASP A 68 10.56 -4.04 -8.58
CA ASP A 68 9.16 -4.29 -8.99
C ASP A 68 8.23 -3.18 -8.52
N ILE A 69 8.41 -2.75 -7.27
CA ILE A 69 7.53 -1.78 -6.63
C ILE A 69 7.78 -0.39 -7.24
N VAL A 70 9.05 -0.04 -7.43
CA VAL A 70 9.44 1.23 -8.09
C VAL A 70 8.99 1.26 -9.55
N GLY A 71 9.22 0.17 -10.29
CA GLY A 71 8.83 0.03 -11.70
C GLY A 71 7.32 0.16 -11.90
N PHE A 72 6.53 -0.46 -11.02
CA PHE A 72 5.07 -0.37 -11.06
C PHE A 72 4.56 1.08 -10.94
N HIS A 73 5.18 1.92 -10.11
CA HIS A 73 4.87 3.35 -10.07
C HIS A 73 5.29 4.08 -11.34
N ALA A 74 6.50 3.81 -11.83
CA ALA A 74 7.07 4.45 -13.02
C ALA A 74 6.21 4.20 -14.28
N GLU A 75 5.72 2.97 -14.45
CA GLU A 75 4.85 2.59 -15.57
C GLU A 75 3.47 3.25 -15.50
N ALA A 76 2.99 3.57 -14.29
CA ALA A 76 1.70 4.19 -14.05
C ALA A 76 1.74 5.74 -14.04
N LEU A 77 2.91 6.37 -14.23
CA LEU A 77 3.09 7.83 -14.03
C LEU A 77 2.05 8.69 -14.74
N ALA A 78 1.79 8.44 -16.03
CA ALA A 78 0.82 9.20 -16.81
C ALA A 78 -0.61 9.03 -16.26
N LEU A 79 -0.97 7.83 -15.81
CA LEU A 79 -2.29 7.54 -15.27
C LEU A 79 -2.54 8.25 -13.92
N ILE A 80 -1.51 8.32 -13.06
CA ILE A 80 -1.68 8.67 -11.65
C ILE A 80 -1.33 10.13 -11.34
N HIS A 81 -0.49 10.77 -12.16
CA HIS A 81 -0.03 12.17 -11.96
C HIS A 81 -0.54 13.15 -13.01
N THR A 82 -1.26 12.70 -14.04
CA THR A 82 -1.81 13.62 -15.06
C THR A 82 -3.32 13.61 -15.06
N SER A 83 -3.91 14.79 -15.20
CA SER A 83 -5.26 14.92 -15.76
C SER A 83 -5.11 14.72 -17.28
N GLY A 84 -5.21 13.46 -17.71
CA GLY A 84 -4.87 12.91 -19.02
C GLY A 84 -4.95 13.79 -20.27
N THR A 85 -4.11 13.45 -21.25
CA THR A 85 -4.14 14.01 -22.61
C THR A 85 -4.53 13.02 -23.69
N LEU A 86 -4.89 11.75 -23.40
CA LEU A 86 -5.07 10.77 -24.50
C LEU A 86 -6.31 9.88 -24.51
N VAL A 87 -7.12 9.71 -23.45
CA VAL A 87 -8.36 8.92 -23.54
C VAL A 87 -9.37 9.42 -22.49
N GLU A 88 -10.56 9.87 -22.92
CA GLU A 88 -11.72 10.30 -22.11
C GLU A 88 -11.52 11.48 -21.14
N LYS A 89 -11.78 12.70 -21.65
CA LYS A 89 -11.67 14.03 -21.01
C LYS A 89 -12.39 14.21 -19.67
N ASP A 90 -13.19 13.24 -19.25
CA ASP A 90 -14.17 13.33 -18.18
C ASP A 90 -13.85 12.43 -16.96
N LYS A 91 -12.73 11.67 -16.97
CA LYS A 91 -12.35 10.78 -15.85
C LYS A 91 -10.93 10.93 -15.29
N GLN A 92 -10.18 11.98 -15.61
CA GLN A 92 -8.72 11.98 -15.36
C GLN A 92 -8.29 12.91 -14.21
N GLY A 93 -7.30 12.46 -13.42
CA GLY A 93 -6.65 13.23 -12.34
C GLY A 93 -7.16 12.94 -10.93
N THR A 94 -8.25 12.18 -10.76
CA THR A 94 -8.83 11.88 -9.43
C THR A 94 -8.16 10.69 -8.74
N GLN A 95 -7.31 9.94 -9.45
CA GLN A 95 -6.77 8.69 -8.95
C GLN A 95 -5.53 8.85 -8.07
N PHE A 96 -4.91 10.04 -8.02
CA PHE A 96 -3.66 10.25 -7.28
C PHE A 96 -3.74 9.68 -5.85
N LEU A 97 -4.71 10.12 -5.05
CA LEU A 97 -4.79 9.71 -3.64
C LEU A 97 -5.15 8.22 -3.48
N VAL A 98 -6.15 7.74 -4.22
CA VAL A 98 -6.62 6.35 -4.08
C VAL A 98 -5.59 5.35 -4.60
N TRP A 99 -4.91 5.65 -5.71
CA TRP A 99 -3.87 4.82 -6.28
C TRP A 99 -2.66 4.77 -5.35
N HIS A 100 -2.17 5.92 -4.86
CA HIS A 100 -1.01 5.94 -3.95
C HIS A 100 -1.33 5.26 -2.61
N ARG A 101 -2.58 5.31 -2.12
CA ARG A 101 -2.99 4.56 -0.92
C ARG A 101 -2.87 3.05 -1.14
N ALA A 102 -3.33 2.54 -2.29
CA ALA A 102 -3.20 1.13 -2.64
C ALA A 102 -1.73 0.73 -2.86
N TYR A 103 -0.97 1.56 -3.57
CA TYR A 103 0.47 1.38 -3.79
C TYR A 103 1.27 1.27 -2.49
N LEU A 104 1.04 2.18 -1.53
CA LEU A 104 1.67 2.11 -0.21
C LEU A 104 1.27 0.84 0.53
N ARG A 105 0.06 0.32 0.35
CA ARG A 105 -0.33 -0.96 0.94
C ARG A 105 0.43 -2.13 0.31
N LEU A 106 0.63 -2.14 -1.01
CA LEU A 106 1.44 -3.16 -1.69
C LEU A 106 2.90 -3.12 -1.23
N TYR A 107 3.46 -1.93 -1.05
CA TYR A 107 4.81 -1.77 -0.52
C TYR A 107 4.91 -2.29 0.92
N GLU A 108 3.95 -1.93 1.78
CA GLU A 108 3.86 -2.45 3.15
C GLU A 108 3.72 -3.98 3.19
N GLU A 109 2.92 -4.58 2.31
CA GLU A 109 2.78 -6.04 2.21
C GLU A 109 4.08 -6.73 1.78
N ALA A 110 4.85 -6.11 0.88
CA ALA A 110 6.18 -6.62 0.53
C ALA A 110 7.12 -6.62 1.74
N LEU A 111 7.12 -5.56 2.56
CA LEU A 111 7.88 -5.51 3.80
C LEU A 111 7.37 -6.53 4.84
N GLN A 112 6.05 -6.67 4.96
CA GLN A 112 5.40 -7.61 5.89
C GLN A 112 5.63 -9.08 5.51
N SER A 113 5.94 -9.37 4.24
CA SER A 113 6.38 -10.70 3.81
C SER A 113 7.75 -11.09 4.39
N VAL A 114 8.56 -10.11 4.80
CA VAL A 114 9.84 -10.29 5.49
C VAL A 114 9.63 -10.29 7.00
N ASP A 115 8.91 -9.29 7.53
CA ASP A 115 8.57 -9.16 8.95
C ASP A 115 7.14 -8.63 9.11
N PRO A 116 6.17 -9.49 9.52
CA PRO A 116 4.76 -9.10 9.66
C PRO A 116 4.49 -7.95 10.64
N SER A 117 5.42 -7.64 11.53
CA SER A 117 5.28 -6.55 12.51
C SER A 117 5.62 -5.17 11.92
N VAL A 118 6.26 -5.12 10.76
CA VAL A 118 6.64 -3.87 10.11
C VAL A 118 5.42 -3.17 9.53
N THR A 119 5.28 -1.88 9.81
CA THR A 119 4.34 -0.96 9.17
C THR A 119 5.11 0.17 8.49
N LEU A 120 4.50 0.83 7.50
CA LEU A 120 5.14 2.01 6.91
C LEU A 120 5.16 3.17 7.90
N PRO A 121 6.33 3.70 8.27
CA PRO A 121 6.40 4.95 9.02
C PRO A 121 6.03 6.13 8.12
N TYR A 122 5.53 7.19 8.74
CA TYR A 122 5.42 8.50 8.07
C TYR A 122 6.42 9.48 8.69
N TRP A 123 6.62 10.58 7.98
CA TRP A 123 7.46 11.69 8.42
C TRP A 123 6.65 12.98 8.38
N GLU A 124 6.36 13.53 9.55
CA GLU A 124 5.66 14.80 9.72
C GLU A 124 6.61 15.96 9.42
N TRP A 125 6.73 16.28 8.14
CA TRP A 125 7.66 17.29 7.63
C TRP A 125 7.29 18.71 8.06
N SER A 126 6.02 18.99 8.43
CA SER A 126 5.63 20.34 8.86
C SER A 126 6.31 20.76 10.17
N SER A 127 6.76 19.79 10.96
CA SER A 127 7.54 20.06 12.18
C SER A 127 8.98 20.50 11.90
N ASP A 128 9.49 20.28 10.68
CA ASP A 128 10.86 20.65 10.27
C ASP A 128 10.90 21.91 9.40
N ALA A 129 9.77 22.29 8.80
CA ALA A 129 9.68 23.43 7.91
C ALA A 129 9.64 24.74 8.72
N GLN A 130 10.74 25.50 8.67
CA GLN A 130 10.86 26.87 9.18
C GLN A 130 11.03 27.86 8.02
#